data_AF-V4S9J7-F1
#
_entry.id   AF-V4S9J7-F1
#
_cell.length_a   1.000
_cell.length_b   1.000
_cell.length_c   1.000
_cell.angle_alpha   90.00
_cell.angle_beta   90.00
_cell.angle_gamma   90.00
#
_symmetry.space_group_name_H-M   'P 1'
#
loop_
_entity.id
_entity.type
_entity.pdbx_description
1 polymer ?
#
loop_
_entity_poly.entity_id
_entity_poly.type
_entity_poly.pdbx_seq_one_letter_code
_entity_poly.pdbx_strand_id
1 'polypeptide(L)'
;MLSNFGRHFDVNPKGWRLFADLLENAAFGLEMLTPAFPHHFVFIGAAAGAGRSAAALIQASTRSCFYAGFAARRNFAEVIAKGEAQGMVSKAIGIMLGIALANQIGSSMPFALASFSVVTWIHMYCNLKSYQSIELRTLNPYRASLVFSEYLLSGQAPPVKEVNDEEPLFPALHFFKIKSANKSQLLVLSSQAKDAAVEIEHRLQLGSRLSDVVNNKEDAHALFSLYQDEGYILTEHGGKFCVVLKESALPQDMLKSLFQVSYLYWLERNAGIVATSTSADCAPGGRLEISLDYVQREFNHVKSDSASVGWVTDGLIARPLPNRIRPGYVEPSVAS
;
A
#
# COMPACT_ATOMS: atom_id res chain seq x y z
N MET A 1 -2.45 -19.38 -5.32
CA MET A 1 -2.63 -18.62 -4.06
C MET A 1 -1.69 -17.43 -3.97
N LEU A 2 -0.36 -17.60 -4.12
CA LEU A 2 0.61 -16.48 -4.13
C LEU A 2 0.43 -15.50 -5.31
N SER A 3 -0.04 -15.95 -6.48
CA SER A 3 -0.33 -15.08 -7.63
C SER A 3 -1.36 -13.98 -7.34
N ASN A 4 -2.32 -14.24 -6.44
CA ASN A 4 -3.31 -13.26 -6.03
C ASN A 4 -2.71 -12.18 -5.11
N PHE A 5 -1.74 -12.57 -4.26
CA PHE A 5 -1.00 -11.66 -3.40
C PHE A 5 0.13 -10.92 -4.11
N GLY A 6 0.73 -11.54 -5.15
CA GLY A 6 1.81 -10.96 -5.93
C GLY A 6 1.48 -9.62 -6.56
N ARG A 7 0.19 -9.39 -6.83
CA ARG A 7 -0.30 -8.08 -7.28
C ARG A 7 -0.03 -6.99 -6.25
N HIS A 8 -0.05 -7.27 -4.95
CA HIS A 8 -0.07 -6.28 -3.88
C HIS A 8 1.31 -6.00 -3.24
N PHE A 9 2.37 -6.68 -3.69
CA PHE A 9 3.71 -6.53 -3.09
C PHE A 9 4.27 -5.12 -3.24
N ASP A 10 3.94 -4.42 -4.32
CA ASP A 10 4.39 -3.05 -4.59
C ASP A 10 3.53 -1.97 -3.93
N VAL A 11 2.31 -2.31 -3.47
CA VAL A 11 1.41 -1.37 -2.76
C VAL A 11 1.94 -1.08 -1.35
N ASN A 12 2.31 -2.12 -0.61
CA ASN A 12 2.80 -2.04 0.77
C ASN A 12 4.16 -2.76 0.93
N PRO A 13 5.22 -2.30 0.25
CA PRO A 13 6.45 -3.07 0.10
C PRO A 13 7.22 -3.26 1.41
N LYS A 14 7.17 -2.28 2.34
CA LYS A 14 7.79 -2.40 3.67
C LYS A 14 7.24 -3.59 4.45
N GLY A 15 5.91 -3.70 4.52
CA GLY A 15 5.25 -4.76 5.26
C GLY A 15 5.42 -6.13 4.63
N TRP A 16 5.29 -6.22 3.31
CA TRP A 16 5.54 -7.47 2.58
C TRP A 16 6.99 -7.94 2.72
N ARG A 17 7.96 -7.02 2.70
CA ARG A 17 9.37 -7.36 2.90
C ARG A 17 9.61 -7.93 4.29
N LEU A 18 9.05 -7.31 5.33
CA LEU A 18 9.16 -7.78 6.72
C LEU A 18 8.47 -9.13 6.93
N PHE A 19 7.29 -9.33 6.33
CA PHE A 19 6.59 -10.62 6.34
C PHE A 19 7.41 -11.71 5.65
N ALA A 20 8.06 -11.40 4.52
CA ALA A 20 8.90 -12.36 3.81
C ALA A 20 10.11 -12.79 4.65
N ASP A 21 10.74 -11.86 5.36
CA ASP A 21 11.85 -12.18 6.28
C ASP A 21 11.38 -13.08 7.44
N LEU A 22 10.20 -12.81 8.00
CA LEU A 22 9.60 -13.66 9.01
C LEU A 22 9.32 -15.07 8.48
N LEU A 23 8.74 -15.16 7.27
CA LEU A 23 8.42 -16.43 6.61
C LEU A 23 9.68 -17.25 6.30
N GLU A 24 10.74 -16.60 5.83
CA GLU A 24 12.04 -17.24 5.58
C GLU A 24 12.66 -17.78 6.87
N ASN A 25 12.71 -16.97 7.93
CA ASN A 25 13.21 -17.40 9.23
C ASN A 25 12.36 -18.56 9.80
N ALA A 26 11.03 -18.49 9.69
CA ALA A 26 10.16 -19.58 10.12
C ALA A 26 10.43 -20.89 9.36
N ALA A 27 10.71 -20.81 8.05
CA ALA A 27 11.05 -21.97 7.24
C ALA A 27 12.42 -22.57 7.65
N PHE A 28 13.44 -21.75 7.92
CA PHE A 28 14.70 -22.25 8.48
C PHE A 28 14.53 -22.88 9.86
N GLY A 29 13.72 -22.28 10.74
CA GLY A 29 13.39 -22.86 12.03
C GLY A 29 12.69 -24.21 11.92
N LEU A 30 11.78 -24.35 10.94
CA LEU A 30 11.11 -25.61 10.64
C LEU A 30 12.09 -26.68 10.16
N GLU A 31 13.05 -26.34 9.28
CA GLU A 31 14.13 -27.25 8.87
C GLU A 31 15.01 -27.67 10.05
N MET A 32 15.33 -26.76 10.97
CA MET A 32 16.13 -27.09 12.16
C MET A 32 15.45 -28.09 13.08
N LEU A 33 14.10 -28.11 13.14
CA LEU A 33 13.33 -29.05 13.96
C LEU A 33 13.21 -30.45 13.35
N THR A 34 13.64 -30.65 12.11
CA THR A 34 13.55 -31.94 11.39
C THR A 34 14.08 -33.14 12.19
N PRO A 35 15.23 -33.07 12.90
CA PRO A 35 15.74 -34.20 13.67
C PRO A 35 14.79 -34.67 14.80
N ALA A 36 13.91 -33.80 15.31
CA ALA A 36 12.93 -34.16 16.33
C ALA A 36 11.72 -34.93 15.75
N PHE A 37 11.49 -34.84 14.43
CA PHE A 37 10.35 -35.45 13.75
C PHE A 37 10.79 -36.21 12.48
N PRO A 38 11.67 -37.21 12.58
CA PRO A 38 12.29 -37.85 11.42
C PRO A 38 11.26 -38.51 10.47
N HIS A 39 10.15 -39.02 11.02
CA HIS A 39 9.06 -39.60 10.22
C HIS A 39 8.33 -38.58 9.33
N HIS A 40 8.45 -37.28 9.62
CA HIS A 40 7.85 -36.20 8.84
C HIS A 40 8.88 -35.45 7.99
N PHE A 41 10.11 -35.96 7.84
CA PHE A 41 11.22 -35.32 7.11
C PHE A 41 10.79 -34.73 5.76
N VAL A 42 10.12 -35.54 4.94
CA VAL A 42 9.69 -35.13 3.59
C VAL A 42 8.67 -33.99 3.65
N PHE A 43 7.69 -34.08 4.57
CA PHE A 43 6.67 -33.05 4.73
C PHE A 43 7.26 -31.75 5.26
N ILE A 44 8.11 -31.83 6.28
CA ILE A 44 8.82 -30.69 6.87
C ILE A 44 9.69 -29.99 5.82
N GLY A 45 10.52 -30.75 5.09
CA GLY A 45 11.38 -30.22 4.04
C GLY A 45 10.58 -29.59 2.90
N ALA A 46 9.48 -30.22 2.47
CA ALA A 46 8.59 -29.66 1.45
C ALA A 46 7.93 -28.35 1.89
N ALA A 47 7.40 -28.31 3.12
CA ALA A 47 6.77 -27.11 3.68
C ALA A 47 7.78 -25.96 3.85
N ALA A 48 8.97 -26.23 4.38
CA ALA A 48 10.02 -25.24 4.52
C ALA A 48 10.55 -24.75 3.17
N GLY A 49 10.77 -25.66 2.21
CA GLY A 49 11.18 -25.31 0.85
C GLY A 49 10.15 -24.43 0.14
N ALA A 50 8.86 -24.74 0.30
CA ALA A 50 7.77 -23.89 -0.20
C ALA A 50 7.75 -22.51 0.48
N GLY A 51 7.95 -22.45 1.80
CA GLY A 51 8.06 -21.21 2.57
C GLY A 51 9.20 -20.33 2.10
N ARG A 52 10.41 -20.88 1.95
CA ARG A 52 11.58 -20.14 1.42
C ARG A 52 11.37 -19.66 -0.01
N SER A 53 10.75 -20.48 -0.87
CA SER A 53 10.43 -20.08 -2.24
C SER A 53 9.43 -18.93 -2.29
N ALA A 54 8.40 -18.96 -1.43
CA ALA A 54 7.42 -17.90 -1.30
C ALA A 54 8.05 -16.60 -0.77
N ALA A 55 8.89 -16.71 0.27
CA ALA A 55 9.64 -15.58 0.82
C ALA A 55 10.53 -14.94 -0.27
N ALA A 56 11.34 -15.73 -0.98
CA ALA A 56 12.23 -15.24 -2.03
C ALA A 56 11.48 -14.46 -3.13
N LEU A 57 10.29 -14.92 -3.53
CA LEU A 57 9.45 -14.22 -4.51
C LEU A 57 9.00 -12.84 -4.00
N ILE A 58 8.56 -12.75 -2.75
CA ILE A 58 8.13 -11.50 -2.12
C ILE A 58 9.33 -10.55 -1.97
N GLN A 59 10.47 -11.07 -1.50
CA GLN A 59 11.70 -10.30 -1.33
C GLN A 59 12.19 -9.72 -2.66
N ALA A 60 12.19 -10.50 -3.74
CA ALA A 60 12.59 -10.02 -5.06
C ALA A 60 11.69 -8.87 -5.56
N SER A 61 10.38 -9.00 -5.37
CA SER A 61 9.38 -8.01 -5.79
C SER A 61 9.51 -6.71 -5.00
N THR A 62 9.53 -6.81 -3.67
CA THR A 62 9.63 -5.64 -2.76
C THR A 62 10.98 -4.94 -2.86
N ARG A 63 12.08 -5.68 -3.05
CA ARG A 63 13.41 -5.12 -3.30
C ARG A 63 13.45 -4.25 -4.56
N SER A 64 12.79 -4.69 -5.63
CA SER A 64 12.67 -3.89 -6.86
C SER A 64 11.93 -2.57 -6.61
N CYS A 65 10.90 -2.59 -5.75
CA CYS A 65 10.17 -1.39 -5.35
C CYS A 65 11.06 -0.41 -4.55
N PHE A 66 11.89 -0.91 -3.62
CA PHE A 66 12.83 -0.06 -2.88
C PHE A 66 13.90 0.54 -3.79
N TYR A 67 14.50 -0.26 -4.68
CA TYR A 67 15.49 0.25 -5.63
C TYR A 67 14.88 1.29 -6.58
N ALA A 68 13.61 1.13 -6.97
CA ALA A 68 12.91 2.13 -7.76
C ALA A 68 12.72 3.43 -6.97
N GLY A 69 12.39 3.34 -5.67
CA GLY A 69 12.29 4.49 -4.77
C GLY A 69 13.62 5.18 -4.47
N PHE A 70 14.73 4.44 -4.46
CA PHE A 70 16.08 5.00 -4.26
C PHE A 70 16.68 5.59 -5.54
N ALA A 71 16.16 5.23 -6.71
CA ALA A 71 16.59 5.82 -7.96
C ALA A 71 16.14 7.28 -8.03
N ALA A 72 17.07 8.19 -8.31
CA ALA A 72 16.81 9.63 -8.37
C ALA A 72 16.67 10.11 -9.81
N ARG A 73 17.58 9.70 -10.72
CA ARG A 73 17.60 10.11 -12.13
C ARG A 73 18.32 9.08 -13.00
N ARG A 74 17.59 8.31 -13.81
CA ARG A 74 18.12 7.33 -14.79
C ARG A 74 19.23 6.40 -14.23
N ASN A 75 19.27 6.20 -12.91
CA ASN A 75 20.31 5.47 -12.20
C ASN A 75 19.77 4.20 -11.53
N PHE A 76 18.60 3.71 -11.98
CA PHE A 76 17.96 2.51 -11.43
C PHE A 76 18.87 1.27 -11.52
N ALA A 77 19.52 1.06 -12.67
CA ALA A 77 20.48 -0.04 -12.85
C ALA A 77 21.70 0.07 -11.93
N GLU A 78 22.19 1.29 -11.68
CA GLU A 78 23.32 1.53 -10.78
C GLU A 78 22.94 1.24 -9.32
N VAL A 79 21.76 1.66 -8.89
CA VAL A 79 21.21 1.37 -7.56
C VAL A 79 21.09 -0.14 -7.34
N ILE A 80 20.56 -0.87 -8.33
CA ILE A 80 20.49 -2.34 -8.29
C ILE A 80 21.89 -2.93 -8.15
N ALA A 81 22.84 -2.54 -9.00
CA ALA A 81 24.19 -3.10 -8.99
C ALA A 81 24.89 -2.89 -7.64
N LYS A 82 24.77 -1.69 -7.05
CA LYS A 82 25.32 -1.38 -5.72
C LYS A 82 24.63 -2.19 -4.62
N GLY A 83 23.30 -2.29 -4.67
CA GLY A 83 22.52 -3.06 -3.71
C GLY A 83 22.84 -4.56 -3.74
N GLU A 84 22.97 -5.16 -4.92
CA GLU A 84 23.35 -6.57 -5.08
C GLU A 84 24.81 -6.81 -4.64
N ALA A 85 25.74 -5.92 -5.00
CA ALA A 85 27.13 -6.02 -4.57
C ALA A 85 27.25 -5.99 -3.04
N GLN A 86 26.57 -5.04 -2.38
CA GLN A 86 26.50 -4.97 -0.92
C GLN A 86 25.89 -6.25 -0.32
N GLY A 87 24.80 -6.74 -0.92
CA GLY A 87 24.14 -7.98 -0.50
C GLY A 87 25.07 -9.20 -0.56
N MET A 88 25.86 -9.33 -1.63
CA MET A 88 26.83 -10.41 -1.80
C MET A 88 27.94 -10.36 -0.74
N VAL A 89 28.52 -9.19 -0.49
CA VAL A 89 29.57 -9.02 0.54
C VAL A 89 29.01 -9.35 1.93
N SER A 90 27.82 -8.84 2.26
CA SER A 90 27.16 -9.13 3.54
C SER A 90 26.89 -10.63 3.71
N LYS A 91 26.43 -11.31 2.66
CA LYS A 91 26.20 -12.76 2.67
C LYS A 91 27.49 -13.55 2.88
N ALA A 92 28.60 -13.15 2.25
CA ALA A 92 29.89 -13.81 2.43
C ALA A 92 30.39 -13.70 3.88
N ILE A 93 30.29 -12.51 4.48
CA ILE A 93 30.62 -12.29 5.89
C ILE A 93 29.70 -13.12 6.80
N GLY A 94 28.39 -13.13 6.53
CA GLY A 94 27.43 -13.92 7.29
C GLY A 94 27.71 -15.42 7.27
N ILE A 95 28.07 -15.97 6.10
CA ILE A 95 28.47 -17.39 5.96
C ILE A 95 29.73 -17.67 6.78
N MET A 96 30.76 -16.81 6.68
CA MET A 96 32.00 -16.96 7.45
C MET A 96 31.73 -16.99 8.96
N LEU A 97 30.93 -16.03 9.47
CA LEU A 97 30.55 -15.97 10.89
C LEU A 97 29.70 -17.18 11.30
N GLY A 98 28.77 -17.62 10.44
CA GLY A 98 27.93 -18.79 10.68
C GLY A 98 28.74 -20.08 10.79
N ILE A 99 29.75 -20.29 9.93
CA ILE A 99 30.66 -21.44 10.01
C ILE A 99 31.48 -21.39 11.30
N ALA A 100 32.03 -20.23 11.65
CA ALA A 100 32.79 -20.06 12.88
C ALA A 100 31.95 -20.39 14.12
N LEU A 101 30.70 -19.91 14.16
CA LEU A 101 29.76 -20.19 15.24
C LEU A 101 29.36 -21.68 15.29
N ALA A 102 29.08 -22.30 14.13
CA ALA A 102 28.75 -23.72 14.05
C ALA A 102 29.90 -24.60 14.57
N ASN A 103 31.15 -24.25 14.27
CA ASN A 103 32.33 -24.97 14.78
C ASN A 103 32.48 -24.86 16.30
N GLN A 104 32.05 -23.76 16.91
CA GLN A 104 32.10 -23.60 18.38
C GLN A 104 30.97 -24.36 19.09
N ILE A 105 29.78 -24.40 18.49
CA ILE A 105 28.59 -25.07 19.05
C ILE A 105 28.68 -26.59 18.91
N GLY A 106 29.34 -27.08 17.85
CA GLY A 106 29.39 -28.50 17.51
C GLY A 106 28.00 -29.06 17.18
N SER A 107 27.70 -30.26 17.66
CA SER A 107 26.44 -30.97 17.38
C SER A 107 25.33 -30.74 18.41
N SER A 108 25.49 -29.75 19.31
CA SER A 108 24.53 -29.51 20.38
C SER A 108 23.27 -28.81 19.87
N MET A 109 22.16 -29.56 19.81
CA MET A 109 20.86 -29.06 19.37
C MET A 109 20.33 -27.88 20.21
N PRO A 110 20.40 -27.88 21.55
CA PRO A 110 19.97 -26.73 22.35
C PRO A 110 20.76 -25.45 22.04
N PHE A 111 22.09 -25.56 21.89
CA PHE A 111 22.93 -24.40 21.56
C PHE A 111 22.68 -23.91 20.12
N ALA A 112 22.42 -24.82 19.18
CA ALA A 112 22.04 -24.45 17.81
C ALA A 112 20.71 -23.69 17.78
N LEU A 113 19.67 -24.18 18.48
CA LEU A 113 18.37 -23.51 18.58
C LEU A 113 18.46 -22.16 19.31
N ALA A 114 19.24 -22.07 20.38
CA ALA A 114 19.47 -20.82 21.10
C ALA A 114 20.16 -19.79 20.19
N SER A 115 21.21 -20.20 19.48
CA SER A 115 21.94 -19.33 18.56
C SER A 115 21.08 -18.88 17.39
N PHE A 116 20.32 -19.80 16.78
CA PHE A 116 19.36 -19.48 15.74
C PHE A 116 18.32 -18.47 16.22
N SER A 117 17.79 -18.64 17.44
CA SER A 117 16.78 -17.75 18.01
C SER A 117 17.34 -16.33 18.23
N VAL A 118 18.55 -16.21 18.78
CA VAL A 118 19.22 -14.92 18.98
C VAL A 118 19.51 -14.24 17.65
N VAL A 119 20.11 -14.95 16.70
CA VAL A 119 20.45 -14.40 15.37
C VAL A 119 19.18 -13.99 14.62
N THR A 120 18.13 -14.81 14.66
CA THR A 120 16.83 -14.50 14.05
C THR A 120 16.20 -13.26 14.68
N TRP A 121 16.26 -13.13 16.00
CA TRP A 121 15.75 -11.94 16.69
C TRP A 121 16.51 -10.67 16.27
N ILE A 122 17.85 -10.73 16.24
CA ILE A 122 18.69 -9.61 15.76
C ILE A 122 18.35 -9.28 14.30
N HIS A 123 18.29 -10.29 13.43
CA HIS A 123 17.94 -10.14 12.02
C HIS A 123 16.60 -9.42 11.84
N MET A 124 15.55 -9.90 12.51
CA MET A 124 14.23 -9.29 12.44
C MET A 124 14.20 -7.87 13.01
N TYR A 125 14.89 -7.61 14.11
CA TYR A 125 14.98 -6.27 14.71
C TYR A 125 15.68 -5.29 13.77
N CYS A 126 16.83 -5.67 13.21
CA CYS A 126 17.58 -4.85 12.26
C CYS A 126 16.75 -4.58 11.00
N ASN A 127 16.05 -5.57 10.45
CA ASN A 127 15.21 -5.39 9.28
C ASN A 127 14.00 -4.50 9.57
N LEU A 128 13.36 -4.66 10.73
CA LEU A 128 12.29 -3.76 11.18
C LEU A 128 12.78 -2.30 11.19
N LYS A 129 13.93 -2.04 11.83
CA LYS A 129 14.51 -0.68 11.88
C LYS A 129 14.93 -0.17 10.50
N SER A 130 15.47 -1.04 9.66
CA SER A 130 15.81 -0.71 8.27
C SER A 130 14.55 -0.26 7.51
N TYR A 131 13.47 -1.03 7.54
CA TYR A 131 12.24 -0.69 6.79
C TYR A 131 11.51 0.53 7.36
N GLN A 132 11.59 0.78 8.67
CA GLN A 132 11.12 2.03 9.27
C GLN A 132 11.90 3.25 8.77
N SER A 133 13.17 3.11 8.40
CA SER A 133 13.99 4.21 7.89
C SER A 133 13.81 4.51 6.40
N ILE A 134 13.13 3.62 5.65
CA ILE A 134 12.92 3.82 4.21
C ILE A 134 11.82 4.87 3.99
N GLU A 135 12.17 5.94 3.28
CA GLU A 135 11.25 7.00 2.89
C GLU A 135 10.79 6.76 1.43
N LEU A 136 9.57 6.24 1.26
CA LEU A 136 8.95 6.02 -0.04
C LEU A 136 8.17 7.25 -0.48
N ARG A 137 8.49 7.77 -1.67
CA ARG A 137 7.85 8.96 -2.25
C ARG A 137 6.59 8.65 -3.06
N THR A 138 6.29 7.39 -3.31
CA THR A 138 5.11 6.98 -4.08
C THR A 138 3.88 6.92 -3.17
N LEU A 139 2.71 7.19 -3.74
CA LEU A 139 1.45 7.20 -3.01
C LEU A 139 0.75 5.85 -3.16
N ASN A 140 0.53 5.15 -2.06
CA ASN A 140 -0.39 4.01 -1.96
C ASN A 140 -1.70 4.50 -1.30
N PRO A 141 -2.76 3.69 -1.20
CA PRO A 141 -4.02 4.11 -0.60
C PRO A 141 -3.86 4.75 0.80
N TYR A 142 -3.10 4.11 1.71
CA TYR A 142 -2.87 4.64 3.05
C TYR A 142 -2.17 6.01 3.03
N ARG A 143 -0.99 6.10 2.38
CA ARG A 143 -0.19 7.34 2.35
C ARG A 143 -0.93 8.48 1.65
N ALA A 144 -1.63 8.19 0.55
CA ALA A 144 -2.46 9.18 -0.13
C ALA A 144 -3.60 9.67 0.76
N SER A 145 -4.29 8.77 1.47
CA SER A 145 -5.39 9.16 2.37
C SER A 145 -4.88 10.02 3.53
N LEU A 146 -3.70 9.72 4.07
CA LEU A 146 -3.06 10.52 5.12
C LEU A 146 -2.61 11.90 4.61
N VAL A 147 -1.96 11.95 3.44
CA VAL A 147 -1.56 13.21 2.78
C VAL A 147 -2.77 14.09 2.53
N PHE A 148 -3.83 13.54 1.93
CA PHE A 148 -5.03 14.29 1.58
C PHE A 148 -5.84 14.71 2.79
N SER A 149 -5.96 13.86 3.81
CA SER A 149 -6.68 14.22 5.04
C SER A 149 -5.97 15.33 5.79
N GLU A 150 -4.64 15.30 5.89
CA GLU A 150 -3.88 16.39 6.51
C GLU A 150 -3.96 17.68 5.68
N TYR A 151 -3.90 17.57 4.34
CA TYR A 151 -4.04 18.72 3.45
C TYR A 151 -5.42 19.38 3.60
N LEU A 152 -6.49 18.59 3.69
CA LEU A 152 -7.85 19.12 3.88
C LEU A 152 -8.06 19.80 5.23
N LEU A 153 -7.25 19.44 6.25
CA LEU A 153 -7.33 20.04 7.59
C LEU A 153 -6.43 21.26 7.75
N SER A 154 -5.22 21.23 7.18
CA SER A 154 -4.17 22.24 7.40
C SER A 154 -3.94 23.18 6.22
N GLY A 155 -4.40 22.79 5.01
CA GLY A 155 -4.06 23.44 3.75
C GLY A 155 -2.61 23.20 3.29
N GLN A 156 -1.87 22.28 3.93
CA GLN A 156 -0.47 22.00 3.60
C GLN A 156 -0.24 20.51 3.37
N ALA A 157 0.55 20.18 2.34
CA ALA A 157 0.95 18.80 2.09
C ALA A 157 2.04 18.37 3.10
N PRO A 158 1.85 17.27 3.85
CA PRO A 158 2.84 16.85 4.83
C PRO A 158 4.11 16.30 4.16
N PRO A 159 5.29 16.46 4.80
CA PRO A 159 6.54 15.89 4.33
C PRO A 159 6.50 14.36 4.17
N VAL A 160 7.22 13.84 3.17
CA VAL A 160 7.32 12.39 2.87
C VAL A 160 7.66 11.57 4.11
N LYS A 161 8.61 12.05 4.90
CA LYS A 161 9.11 11.37 6.08
C LYS A 161 8.04 11.13 7.15
N GLU A 162 7.28 12.17 7.47
CA GLU A 162 6.26 12.11 8.54
C GLU A 162 5.17 11.10 8.22
N VAL A 163 4.73 11.06 6.97
CA VAL A 163 3.74 10.08 6.49
C VAL A 163 4.32 8.66 6.46
N ASN A 164 5.59 8.50 6.09
CA ASN A 164 6.27 7.20 6.09
C ASN A 164 6.51 6.65 7.50
N ASP A 165 6.71 7.51 8.49
CA ASP A 165 6.87 7.15 9.90
C ASP A 165 5.56 6.61 10.52
N GLU A 166 4.40 6.98 9.95
CA GLU A 166 3.07 6.51 10.38
C GLU A 166 2.55 5.30 9.58
N GLU A 167 3.19 4.95 8.47
CA GLU A 167 2.79 3.83 7.60
C GLU A 167 2.78 2.49 8.36
N PRO A 168 1.67 1.74 8.37
CA PRO A 168 1.60 0.46 9.06
C PRO A 168 2.45 -0.59 8.35
N LEU A 169 3.38 -1.20 9.09
CA LEU A 169 4.23 -2.29 8.57
C LEU A 169 3.50 -3.64 8.49
N PHE A 170 2.38 -3.81 9.18
CA PHE A 170 1.57 -5.02 9.11
C PHE A 170 0.13 -4.66 8.77
N PRO A 171 -0.25 -4.61 7.48
CA PRO A 171 -1.60 -4.23 7.06
C PRO A 171 -2.70 -5.12 7.64
N ALA A 172 -2.41 -6.40 7.92
CA ALA A 172 -3.37 -7.34 8.51
C ALA A 172 -3.40 -7.32 10.06
N LEU A 173 -2.45 -6.63 10.70
CA LEU A 173 -2.27 -6.60 12.15
C LEU A 173 -2.03 -5.16 12.61
N HIS A 174 -3.02 -4.30 12.39
CA HIS A 174 -3.02 -2.90 12.87
C HIS A 174 -2.86 -2.77 14.40
N PHE A 175 -2.96 -3.87 15.16
CA PHE A 175 -2.81 -3.91 16.62
C PHE A 175 -1.39 -3.64 17.11
N PHE A 176 -0.35 -3.85 16.29
CA PHE A 176 1.04 -3.59 16.69
C PHE A 176 1.57 -2.29 16.08
N LYS A 177 1.03 -1.15 16.55
CA LYS A 177 1.69 0.16 16.37
C LYS A 177 2.94 0.17 17.25
N ILE A 178 4.10 -0.23 16.70
CA ILE A 178 5.39 -0.01 17.36
C ILE A 178 5.69 1.49 17.21
N LYS A 179 5.25 2.28 18.20
CA LYS A 179 5.56 3.71 18.27
C LYS A 179 7.08 3.87 18.28
N SER A 180 7.59 4.58 17.28
CA SER A 180 8.97 5.06 17.30
C SER A 180 9.09 6.08 18.45
N ALA A 181 9.87 5.74 19.47
CA ALA A 181 10.15 6.66 20.56
C ALA A 181 11.16 7.72 20.07
N ASN A 182 10.81 8.98 20.33
CA ASN A 182 11.53 10.23 20.04
C ASN A 182 11.31 10.84 18.64
N LYS A 183 10.50 11.89 18.60
CA LYS A 183 10.85 13.11 17.86
C LYS A 183 10.09 14.35 18.35
N SER A 184 10.88 15.38 18.59
CA SER A 184 10.50 16.73 18.96
C SER A 184 9.96 17.51 17.77
N GLN A 185 8.82 18.17 17.99
CA GLN A 185 8.31 19.41 17.36
C GLN A 185 8.85 19.75 15.96
N LEU A 186 8.16 19.26 14.93
CA LEU A 186 7.95 19.92 13.62
C LEU A 186 6.75 19.18 13.00
N LEU A 187 5.69 19.92 12.66
CA LEU A 187 4.34 19.48 12.22
C LEU A 187 3.99 18.02 12.57
N VAL A 188 3.38 17.82 13.74
CA VAL A 188 2.82 16.51 14.06
C VAL A 188 1.54 16.35 13.25
N LEU A 189 1.57 15.46 12.24
CA LEU A 189 0.37 14.96 11.54
C LEU A 189 -0.80 14.85 12.52
N SER A 190 -1.93 15.47 12.18
CA SER A 190 -3.07 15.54 13.07
C SER A 190 -3.58 14.13 13.39
N SER A 191 -4.03 13.91 14.64
CA SER A 191 -4.65 12.63 15.00
C SER A 191 -5.88 12.33 14.13
N GLN A 192 -6.61 13.39 13.77
CA GLN A 192 -7.77 13.31 12.88
C GLN A 192 -7.38 12.80 11.49
N ALA A 193 -6.28 13.29 10.88
CA ALA A 193 -5.82 12.78 9.60
C ALA A 193 -5.35 11.32 9.67
N LYS A 194 -4.71 10.92 10.77
CA LYS A 194 -4.28 9.53 10.99
C LYS A 194 -5.48 8.58 11.08
N ASP A 195 -6.50 8.96 11.82
CA ASP A 195 -7.72 8.18 11.97
C ASP A 195 -8.51 8.13 10.65
N ALA A 196 -8.59 9.26 9.93
CA ALA A 196 -9.18 9.32 8.60
C ALA A 196 -8.48 8.40 7.60
N ALA A 197 -7.14 8.37 7.59
CA ALA A 197 -6.38 7.53 6.67
C ALA A 197 -6.67 6.03 6.85
N VAL A 198 -6.77 5.57 8.11
CA VAL A 198 -7.11 4.17 8.43
C VAL A 198 -8.55 3.85 8.00
N GLU A 199 -9.49 4.73 8.31
CA GLU A 199 -10.90 4.51 8.02
C GLU A 199 -11.19 4.55 6.51
N ILE A 200 -10.56 5.49 5.79
CA ILE A 200 -10.65 5.58 4.33
C ILE A 200 -10.05 4.33 3.69
N GLU A 201 -8.86 3.90 4.11
CA GLU A 201 -8.24 2.67 3.56
C GLU A 201 -9.15 1.45 3.74
N HIS A 202 -9.84 1.33 4.88
CA HIS A 202 -10.78 0.24 5.15
C HIS A 202 -12.09 0.34 4.35
N ARG A 203 -12.62 1.56 4.15
CA ARG A 203 -13.87 1.81 3.41
C ARG A 203 -13.66 1.88 1.89
N LEU A 204 -12.44 2.09 1.40
CA LEU A 204 -12.15 2.27 -0.01
C LEU A 204 -12.22 0.95 -0.79
N GLN A 205 -12.95 0.95 -1.90
CA GLN A 205 -13.00 -0.16 -2.84
C GLN A 205 -12.77 0.34 -4.27
N LEU A 206 -11.54 0.17 -4.76
CA LEU A 206 -11.14 0.52 -6.13
C LEU A 206 -11.49 -0.61 -7.11
N GLY A 207 -12.12 -0.28 -8.25
CA GLY A 207 -12.48 -1.23 -9.31
C GLY A 207 -13.78 -2.00 -9.05
N SER A 208 -14.72 -1.44 -8.29
CA SER A 208 -16.03 -2.05 -8.04
C SER A 208 -16.78 -2.33 -9.36
N ARG A 209 -17.61 -3.39 -9.40
CA ARG A 209 -18.52 -3.60 -10.53
C ARG A 209 -19.66 -2.61 -10.43
N LEU A 210 -20.07 -2.05 -11.57
CA LEU A 210 -21.20 -1.14 -11.61
C LEU A 210 -22.51 -1.79 -11.14
N SER A 211 -22.70 -3.08 -11.47
CA SER A 211 -23.86 -3.88 -11.05
C SER A 211 -23.99 -4.04 -9.53
N ASP A 212 -22.87 -3.93 -8.80
CA ASP A 212 -22.85 -4.16 -7.35
C ASP A 212 -23.18 -2.88 -6.58
N VAL A 213 -23.19 -1.72 -7.27
CA VAL A 213 -23.33 -0.40 -6.65
C VAL A 213 -24.49 0.42 -7.22
N VAL A 214 -25.05 0.02 -8.37
CA VAL A 214 -26.20 0.67 -8.99
C VAL A 214 -27.33 -0.32 -9.16
N ASN A 215 -28.48 -0.02 -8.55
CA ASN A 215 -29.64 -0.92 -8.50
C ASN A 215 -30.82 -0.48 -9.39
N ASN A 216 -30.79 0.74 -9.93
CA ASN A 216 -31.86 1.27 -10.78
C ASN A 216 -31.28 2.12 -11.94
N LYS A 217 -32.13 2.44 -12.91
CA LYS A 217 -31.71 3.13 -14.14
C LYS A 217 -31.44 4.61 -13.90
N GLU A 218 -32.16 5.21 -12.96
CA GLU A 218 -32.08 6.61 -12.58
C GLU A 218 -30.71 6.95 -11.98
N ASP A 219 -30.26 6.16 -11.00
CA ASP A 219 -28.95 6.29 -10.35
C ASP A 219 -27.81 6.04 -11.35
N ALA A 220 -27.98 5.07 -12.26
CA ALA A 220 -27.02 4.83 -13.34
C ALA A 220 -26.85 6.09 -14.20
N HIS A 221 -27.97 6.64 -14.68
CA HIS A 221 -27.96 7.80 -15.55
C HIS A 221 -27.37 9.03 -14.84
N ALA A 222 -27.74 9.25 -13.57
CA ALA A 222 -27.20 10.35 -12.77
C ALA A 222 -25.68 10.25 -12.60
N LEU A 223 -25.15 9.06 -12.26
CA LEU A 223 -23.70 8.83 -12.14
C LEU A 223 -22.95 9.01 -13.46
N PHE A 224 -23.49 8.48 -14.57
CA PHE A 224 -22.86 8.63 -15.88
C PHE A 224 -22.85 10.07 -16.37
N SER A 225 -23.90 10.83 -16.07
CA SER A 225 -23.99 12.26 -16.38
C SER A 225 -22.97 13.06 -15.58
N LEU A 226 -22.93 12.86 -14.26
CA LEU A 226 -22.03 13.59 -13.37
C LEU A 226 -20.55 13.34 -13.67
N TYR A 227 -20.17 12.09 -13.91
CA TYR A 227 -18.77 11.69 -14.13
C TYR A 227 -18.41 11.57 -15.62
N GLN A 228 -19.13 12.21 -16.55
CA GLN A 228 -18.89 12.04 -17.98
C GLN A 228 -17.42 12.30 -18.38
N ASP A 229 -16.80 13.33 -17.79
CA ASP A 229 -15.45 13.83 -18.12
C ASP A 229 -14.33 13.21 -17.27
N GLU A 230 -14.68 12.36 -16.30
CA GLU A 230 -13.71 11.77 -15.37
C GLU A 230 -13.30 10.34 -15.78
N GLY A 231 -12.10 9.90 -15.42
CA GLY A 231 -11.67 8.51 -15.66
C GLY A 231 -12.35 7.46 -14.75
N TYR A 232 -13.19 7.89 -13.82
CA TYR A 232 -13.82 7.03 -12.81
C TYR A 232 -15.25 7.49 -12.50
N ILE A 233 -16.00 6.64 -11.80
CA ILE A 233 -17.29 6.94 -11.19
C ILE A 233 -17.18 6.59 -9.70
N LEU A 234 -17.65 7.47 -8.83
CA LEU A 234 -17.60 7.27 -7.38
C LEU A 234 -19.02 7.32 -6.79
N THR A 235 -19.31 6.35 -5.92
CA THR A 235 -20.54 6.28 -5.13
C THR A 235 -20.26 5.61 -3.78
N GLU A 236 -21.14 5.83 -2.80
CA GLU A 236 -21.09 5.13 -1.52
C GLU A 236 -22.14 4.02 -1.47
N HIS A 237 -21.72 2.79 -1.16
CA HIS A 237 -22.62 1.65 -1.04
C HIS A 237 -22.23 0.79 0.16
N GLY A 238 -23.18 0.56 1.08
CA GLY A 238 -22.94 -0.24 2.29
C GLY A 238 -21.84 0.31 3.20
N GLY A 239 -21.72 1.64 3.30
CA GLY A 239 -20.67 2.32 4.07
C GLY A 239 -19.28 2.28 3.42
N LYS A 240 -19.15 1.78 2.19
CA LYS A 240 -17.89 1.75 1.44
C LYS A 240 -17.89 2.77 0.32
N PHE A 241 -16.73 3.40 0.10
CA PHE A 241 -16.48 4.26 -1.05
C PHE A 241 -16.09 3.40 -2.25
N CYS A 242 -17.04 3.21 -3.15
CA CYS A 242 -16.89 2.37 -4.32
C CYS A 242 -16.49 3.21 -5.53
N VAL A 243 -15.28 2.97 -6.03
CA VAL A 243 -14.78 3.59 -7.26
C VAL A 243 -14.88 2.59 -8.40
N VAL A 244 -15.71 2.90 -9.38
CA VAL A 244 -15.80 2.17 -10.64
C VAL A 244 -14.87 2.83 -11.64
N LEU A 245 -13.89 2.08 -12.17
CA LEU A 245 -12.90 2.63 -13.10
C LEU A 245 -13.39 2.48 -14.55
N LYS A 246 -13.20 3.53 -15.37
CA LYS A 246 -13.40 3.42 -16.81
C LYS A 246 -12.22 2.67 -17.45
N GLU A 247 -12.42 2.16 -18.67
CA GLU A 247 -11.37 1.46 -19.43
C GLU A 247 -10.14 2.36 -19.65
N SER A 248 -10.36 3.65 -19.88
CA SER A 248 -9.32 4.67 -20.04
C SER A 248 -8.63 5.12 -18.73
N ALA A 249 -9.09 4.66 -17.56
CA ALA A 249 -8.62 5.22 -16.29
C ALA A 249 -7.14 4.94 -16.04
N LEU A 250 -6.39 6.01 -15.82
CA LEU A 250 -4.96 6.05 -15.53
C LEU A 250 -4.69 6.01 -14.01
N PRO A 251 -3.43 5.77 -13.59
CA PRO A 251 -3.05 5.89 -12.18
C PRO A 251 -3.36 7.26 -11.56
N GLN A 252 -3.35 8.33 -12.36
CA GLN A 252 -3.73 9.67 -11.92
C GLN A 252 -5.22 9.78 -11.61
N ASP A 253 -6.10 9.12 -12.38
CA ASP A 253 -7.54 9.08 -12.11
C ASP A 253 -7.84 8.34 -10.81
N MET A 254 -7.09 7.26 -10.52
CA MET A 254 -7.19 6.57 -9.23
C MET A 254 -6.77 7.50 -8.07
N LEU A 255 -5.70 8.28 -8.24
CA LEU A 255 -5.27 9.24 -7.23
C LEU A 255 -6.30 10.36 -7.03
N LYS A 256 -6.87 10.88 -8.11
CA LYS A 256 -7.95 11.89 -8.09
C LYS A 256 -9.21 11.36 -7.39
N SER A 257 -9.60 10.12 -7.69
CA SER A 257 -10.73 9.49 -7.01
C SER A 257 -10.49 9.35 -5.51
N LEU A 258 -9.27 9.07 -5.07
CA LEU A 258 -8.94 8.95 -3.65
C LEU A 258 -8.90 10.32 -2.95
N PHE A 259 -8.51 11.39 -3.65
CA PHE A 259 -8.67 12.75 -3.14
C PHE A 259 -10.15 13.09 -2.93
N GLN A 260 -11.02 12.74 -3.89
CA GLN A 260 -12.47 12.93 -3.74
C GLN A 260 -13.04 12.12 -2.59
N VAL A 261 -12.62 10.86 -2.42
CA VAL A 261 -13.00 10.04 -1.26
C VAL A 261 -12.57 10.69 0.06
N SER A 262 -11.35 11.24 0.11
CA SER A 262 -10.86 11.94 1.31
C SER A 262 -11.71 13.17 1.62
N TYR A 263 -12.15 13.90 0.59
CA TYR A 263 -13.05 15.04 0.75
C TYR A 263 -14.47 14.63 1.15
N LEU A 264 -15.02 13.55 0.58
CA LEU A 264 -16.31 12.98 0.98
C LEU A 264 -16.32 12.53 2.44
N TYR A 265 -15.22 11.94 2.91
CA TYR A 265 -15.03 11.58 4.31
C TYR A 265 -14.94 12.84 5.19
N TRP A 266 -14.23 13.86 4.73
CA TRP A 266 -14.15 15.15 5.43
C TRP A 266 -15.53 15.82 5.55
N LEU A 267 -16.35 15.81 4.50
CA LEU A 267 -17.73 16.33 4.51
C LEU A 267 -18.61 15.57 5.51
N GLU A 268 -18.51 14.25 5.54
CA GLU A 268 -19.24 13.39 6.49
C GLU A 268 -18.88 13.74 7.94
N ARG A 269 -17.58 13.89 8.24
CA ARG A 269 -17.09 14.08 9.61
C ARG A 269 -17.11 15.51 10.12
N ASN A 270 -16.91 16.50 9.26
CA ASN A 270 -16.75 17.90 9.67
C ASN A 270 -17.94 18.78 9.29
N ALA A 271 -18.65 18.47 8.20
CA ALA A 271 -19.80 19.24 7.72
C ALA A 271 -21.15 18.56 8.00
N GLY A 272 -21.16 17.31 8.47
CA GLY A 272 -22.39 16.54 8.71
C GLY A 272 -23.15 16.16 7.43
N ILE A 273 -22.50 16.27 6.26
CA ILE A 273 -23.10 15.95 4.96
C ILE A 273 -22.85 14.46 4.67
N VAL A 274 -23.88 13.66 4.89
CA VAL A 274 -23.86 12.19 4.75
C VAL A 274 -24.48 11.75 3.42
N ALA A 275 -24.22 10.51 2.99
CA ALA A 275 -24.85 9.93 1.81
C ALA A 275 -26.37 9.86 1.99
N THR A 276 -27.11 10.16 0.92
CA THR A 276 -28.58 10.03 0.89
C THR A 276 -29.02 8.95 -0.09
N SER A 277 -29.42 9.32 -1.31
CA SER A 277 -29.54 8.43 -2.45
C SER A 277 -28.54 8.83 -3.52
N THR A 278 -28.12 7.88 -4.37
CA THR A 278 -27.14 8.17 -5.43
C THR A 278 -27.64 9.28 -6.37
N SER A 279 -28.90 9.22 -6.81
CA SER A 279 -29.54 10.26 -7.62
C SER A 279 -29.62 11.62 -6.93
N ALA A 280 -29.93 11.68 -5.63
CA ALA A 280 -29.96 12.94 -4.88
C ALA A 280 -28.54 13.50 -4.67
N ASP A 281 -27.56 12.64 -4.38
CA ASP A 281 -26.17 13.05 -4.21
C ASP A 281 -25.55 13.55 -5.53
N CYS A 282 -26.07 13.12 -6.69
CA CYS A 282 -25.66 13.60 -8.01
C CYS A 282 -26.41 14.86 -8.49
N ALA A 283 -27.52 15.22 -7.85
CA ALA A 283 -28.29 16.41 -8.22
C ALA A 283 -27.52 17.69 -7.87
N PRO A 284 -27.89 18.87 -8.40
CA PRO A 284 -27.24 20.13 -8.05
C PRO A 284 -27.28 20.40 -6.54
N GLY A 285 -26.10 20.64 -5.93
CA GLY A 285 -25.97 20.78 -4.47
C GLY A 285 -25.97 19.44 -3.71
N GLY A 286 -26.00 18.32 -4.42
CA GLY A 286 -25.83 16.99 -3.88
C GLY A 286 -24.38 16.73 -3.46
N ARG A 287 -24.19 15.78 -2.55
CA ARG A 287 -22.88 15.48 -1.95
C ARG A 287 -21.83 15.07 -2.99
N LEU A 288 -22.18 14.24 -3.98
CA LEU A 288 -21.25 13.79 -5.01
C LEU A 288 -20.92 14.93 -5.98
N GLU A 289 -21.91 15.74 -6.35
CA GLU A 289 -21.71 16.92 -7.21
C GLU A 289 -20.77 17.94 -6.56
N ILE A 290 -21.05 18.36 -5.32
CA ILE A 290 -20.18 19.27 -4.55
C ILE A 290 -18.76 18.72 -4.42
N SER A 291 -18.63 17.42 -4.15
CA SER A 291 -17.32 16.79 -4.00
C SER A 291 -16.53 16.74 -5.31
N LEU A 292 -17.20 16.51 -6.43
CA LEU A 292 -16.57 16.46 -7.74
C LEU A 292 -16.12 17.85 -8.18
N ASP A 293 -16.96 18.86 -8.02
CA ASP A 293 -16.62 20.26 -8.31
C ASP A 293 -15.41 20.73 -7.48
N TYR A 294 -15.37 20.41 -6.18
CA TYR A 294 -14.20 20.70 -5.34
C TYR A 294 -12.93 20.04 -5.87
N VAL A 295 -12.99 18.75 -6.22
CA VAL A 295 -11.83 18.01 -6.73
C VAL A 295 -11.37 18.53 -8.09
N GLN A 296 -12.28 18.93 -8.98
CA GLN A 296 -11.92 19.51 -10.27
C GLN A 296 -11.15 20.82 -10.13
N ARG A 297 -11.46 21.62 -9.10
CA ARG A 297 -10.76 22.87 -8.79
C ARG A 297 -9.43 22.64 -8.06
N GLU A 298 -9.44 21.82 -7.01
CA GLU A 298 -8.34 21.75 -6.05
C GLU A 298 -7.29 20.68 -6.35
N PHE A 299 -7.62 19.62 -7.11
CA PHE A 299 -6.72 18.47 -7.25
C PHE A 299 -5.36 18.84 -7.84
N ASN A 300 -5.30 19.77 -8.79
CA ASN A 300 -4.04 20.23 -9.37
C ASN A 300 -3.18 21.02 -8.37
N HIS A 301 -3.81 21.78 -7.47
CA HIS A 301 -3.11 22.48 -6.39
C HIS A 301 -2.50 21.49 -5.40
N VAL A 302 -3.32 20.56 -4.89
CA VAL A 302 -2.86 19.51 -3.96
C VAL A 302 -1.73 18.68 -4.57
N LYS A 303 -1.85 18.35 -5.87
CA LYS A 303 -0.82 17.62 -6.64
C LYS A 303 0.50 18.40 -6.70
N SER A 304 0.45 19.70 -6.99
CA SER A 304 1.61 20.57 -7.08
C SER A 304 2.28 20.76 -5.71
N ASP A 305 1.49 21.04 -4.68
CA ASP A 305 1.98 21.26 -3.33
C ASP A 305 2.60 19.99 -2.75
N SER A 306 1.97 18.84 -2.97
CA SER A 306 2.54 17.54 -2.60
C SER A 306 3.85 17.24 -3.33
N ALA A 307 3.94 17.58 -4.63
CA ALA A 307 5.18 17.44 -5.38
C ALA A 307 6.29 18.36 -4.85
N SER A 308 5.95 19.57 -4.39
CA SER A 308 6.90 20.54 -3.84
C SER A 308 7.59 20.04 -2.56
N VAL A 309 6.91 19.20 -1.76
CA VAL A 309 7.45 18.55 -0.56
C VAL A 309 8.04 17.15 -0.81
N GLY A 310 8.15 16.75 -2.08
CA GLY A 310 8.90 15.57 -2.51
C GLY A 310 8.08 14.32 -2.84
N TRP A 311 6.74 14.38 -2.83
CA TRP A 311 5.90 13.27 -3.28
C TRP A 311 5.97 13.07 -4.81
N VAL A 312 5.93 11.82 -5.24
CA VAL A 312 5.69 11.46 -6.65
C VAL A 312 4.18 11.37 -6.86
N THR A 313 3.62 12.36 -7.55
CA THR A 313 2.17 12.54 -7.70
C THR A 313 1.64 12.15 -9.08
N ASP A 314 2.41 11.36 -9.84
CA ASP A 314 2.04 10.87 -11.18
C ASP A 314 0.87 9.88 -11.14
N GLY A 315 0.57 9.31 -9.98
CA GLY A 315 -0.61 8.48 -9.76
C GLY A 315 -0.55 7.63 -8.50
N LEU A 316 -1.61 6.86 -8.30
CA LEU A 316 -1.75 5.97 -7.15
C LEU A 316 -1.17 4.58 -7.47
N ILE A 317 -0.25 4.11 -6.62
CA ILE A 317 0.20 2.72 -6.60
C ILE A 317 -0.85 1.89 -5.86
N ALA A 318 -1.81 1.38 -6.63
CA ALA A 318 -2.88 0.54 -6.14
C ALA A 318 -3.13 -0.64 -7.08
N ARG A 319 -3.87 -1.63 -6.57
CA ARG A 319 -4.35 -2.78 -7.34
C ARG A 319 -5.87 -2.83 -7.25
N PRO A 320 -6.58 -2.11 -8.13
CA PRO A 320 -8.02 -2.18 -8.16
C PRO A 320 -8.47 -3.62 -8.46
N LEU A 321 -9.70 -3.92 -8.08
CA LEU A 321 -10.45 -5.08 -8.59
C LEU A 321 -10.45 -5.04 -10.12
N PRO A 322 -10.53 -6.21 -10.80
CA PRO A 322 -10.30 -6.31 -12.24
C PRO A 322 -11.42 -5.69 -13.11
N ASN A 323 -12.44 -5.10 -12.49
CA ASN A 323 -13.61 -4.62 -13.21
C ASN A 323 -13.37 -3.20 -13.73
N ARG A 324 -13.62 -3.01 -15.02
CA ARG A 324 -13.63 -1.71 -15.68
C ARG A 324 -14.85 -1.60 -16.57
N ILE A 325 -15.35 -0.38 -16.75
CA ILE A 325 -16.48 -0.10 -17.61
C ILE A 325 -16.05 0.67 -18.86
N ARG A 326 -16.69 0.38 -19.98
CA ARG A 326 -16.60 1.19 -21.20
C ARG A 326 -17.96 1.85 -21.42
N PRO A 327 -18.10 3.16 -21.13
CA PRO A 327 -19.31 3.88 -21.51
C PRO A 327 -19.49 3.75 -23.03
N GLY A 328 -20.68 3.36 -23.49
CA GLY A 328 -20.93 3.13 -24.91
C GLY A 328 -20.65 4.38 -25.75
N TYR A 329 -19.99 4.18 -26.89
CA TYR A 329 -19.81 5.20 -27.93
C TYR A 329 -21.20 5.51 -28.50
N VAL A 330 -21.68 6.74 -28.36
CA VAL A 330 -22.81 7.20 -29.18
C VAL A 330 -22.23 7.47 -30.56
N GLU A 331 -22.55 6.64 -31.55
CA GLU A 331 -22.25 6.96 -32.94
C GLU A 331 -22.81 8.36 -33.25
N PRO A 332 -22.02 9.27 -33.83
CA PRO A 332 -22.59 10.52 -34.32
C PRO A 332 -23.63 10.14 -35.36
N SER A 333 -24.89 10.48 -35.07
CA SER A 333 -26.01 10.30 -35.98
C SER A 333 -25.61 10.85 -37.34
N VAL A 334 -25.43 9.95 -38.31
CA VAL A 334 -25.26 10.33 -39.71
C VAL A 334 -26.55 11.05 -40.08
N ALA A 335 -26.47 12.37 -40.24
CA ALA A 335 -27.55 13.15 -40.80
C ALA A 335 -27.77 12.64 -42.23
N SER A 336 -28.85 11.87 -42.41
CA SER A 336 -29.34 11.40 -43.70
C SER A 336 -30.20 12.46 -44.38
#